data_AF-A0A1Q7VK56-F1
#
_entry.id   AF-A0A1Q7VK56-F1
#
_cell.length_a   1.000
_cell.length_b   1.000
_cell.length_c   1.000
_cell.angle_alpha   90.00
_cell.angle_beta   90.00
_cell.angle_gamma   90.00
#
_symmetry.space_group_name_H-M   'P 1'
#
loop_
_entity.id
_entity.type
_entity.pdbx_description
1 polymer ?
#
loop_
_entity_poly.entity_id
_entity_poly.type
_entity_poly.pdbx_seq_one_letter_code
_entity_poly.pdbx_strand_id
1 'polypeptide(L)'
;MPVSAAELSPRALYAVVGIGSSLVTLAPGNRRPWVHQTDGRVVSAAWSPDGLKIVYVVARRGADELRLIEGDGSPDRLLVRRVRPVRPSWRADSLAVA
;
A
#
# COMPACT_ATOMS: atom_id res chain seq x y z
N MET A 1 -11.17 -11.60 -10.55
CA MET A 1 -11.42 -10.37 -9.76
C MET A 1 -10.55 -9.26 -10.34
N PRO A 2 -11.09 -8.08 -10.70
CA PRO A 2 -10.30 -7.04 -11.34
C PRO A 2 -9.30 -6.39 -10.37
N VAL A 3 -8.10 -6.11 -10.86
CA VAL A 3 -7.05 -5.36 -10.14
C VAL A 3 -7.57 -3.97 -9.79
N SER A 4 -7.47 -3.57 -8.52
CA SER A 4 -8.04 -2.31 -8.04
C SER A 4 -7.00 -1.21 -7.82
N ALA A 5 -5.73 -1.57 -7.66
CA ALA A 5 -4.60 -0.66 -7.57
C ALA A 5 -3.33 -1.39 -8.04
N ALA A 6 -2.48 -0.70 -8.80
CA ALA A 6 -1.17 -1.20 -9.21
C ALA A 6 -0.17 -0.03 -9.24
N GLU A 7 0.90 -0.12 -8.47
CA GLU A 7 1.98 0.87 -8.48
C GLU A 7 3.34 0.19 -8.48
N LEU A 8 4.27 0.72 -9.28
CA LEU A 8 5.66 0.30 -9.32
C LEU A 8 6.45 1.05 -8.25
N SER A 9 7.39 0.38 -7.58
CA SER A 9 8.32 1.06 -6.69
C SER A 9 9.22 2.02 -7.48
N PRO A 10 9.77 3.06 -6.84
CA PRO A 10 10.56 4.12 -7.50
C PRO A 10 11.76 3.62 -8.32
N ARG A 11 12.29 2.43 -7.99
CA ARG A 11 13.39 1.78 -8.72
C ARG A 11 12.93 0.71 -9.71
N ALA A 12 11.63 0.60 -9.97
CA ALA A 12 10.99 -0.48 -10.73
C ALA A 12 11.35 -1.89 -10.20
N LEU A 13 11.69 -1.97 -8.92
CA LEU A 13 12.10 -3.20 -8.24
C LEU A 13 10.95 -3.86 -7.50
N TYR A 14 9.75 -3.31 -7.46
CA TYR A 14 8.59 -3.97 -6.85
C TYR A 14 7.32 -3.51 -7.54
N ALA A 15 6.28 -4.33 -7.56
CA ALA A 15 4.93 -3.85 -7.83
C ALA A 15 4.05 -4.18 -6.63
N VAL A 16 3.23 -3.24 -6.17
CA VAL A 16 2.16 -3.51 -5.20
C VAL A 16 0.85 -3.57 -5.95
N VAL A 17 0.09 -4.65 -5.71
CA VAL A 17 -1.20 -4.88 -6.34
C VAL A 17 -2.27 -5.06 -5.26
N GLY A 18 -3.33 -4.26 -5.36
CA GLY A 18 -4.55 -4.44 -4.58
C GLY A 18 -5.50 -5.42 -5.29
N ILE A 19 -5.72 -6.59 -4.69
CA ILE A 19 -6.62 -7.64 -5.21
C ILE A 19 -7.66 -7.94 -4.12
N GLY A 20 -8.86 -7.38 -4.26
CA GLY A 20 -9.91 -7.54 -3.25
C GLY A 20 -9.48 -6.98 -1.89
N SER A 21 -9.43 -7.84 -0.87
CA SER A 21 -8.99 -7.52 0.49
C SER A 21 -7.51 -7.79 0.76
N SER A 22 -6.73 -8.03 -0.30
CA SER A 22 -5.30 -8.35 -0.18
C SER A 22 -4.42 -7.28 -0.84
N LEU A 23 -3.31 -6.96 -0.17
CA LEU A 23 -2.18 -6.24 -0.73
C LEU A 23 -1.09 -7.26 -1.05
N VAL A 24 -0.64 -7.30 -2.31
CA VAL A 24 0.36 -8.26 -2.79
C VAL A 24 1.57 -7.51 -3.32
N THR A 25 2.78 -7.90 -2.91
CA THR A 25 4.01 -7.42 -3.55
C THR A 25 4.53 -8.42 -4.57
N LEU A 26 5.02 -7.89 -5.69
CA LEU A 26 5.83 -8.61 -6.67
C LEU A 26 7.26 -8.06 -6.55
N ALA A 27 8.23 -8.94 -6.36
CA ALA A 27 9.64 -8.61 -6.25
C ALA A 27 10.44 -9.28 -7.38
N PRO A 28 11.49 -8.64 -7.93
CA PRO A 28 12.42 -9.22 -8.87
C PRO A 28 13.39 -10.16 -8.15
N GLY A 29 13.79 -11.22 -8.85
CA GLY A 29 14.74 -12.21 -8.36
C GLY A 29 14.13 -13.21 -7.37
N ASN A 30 14.93 -13.66 -6.40
CA ASN A 30 14.60 -14.71 -5.42
C ASN A 30 13.85 -14.19 -4.17
N ARG A 31 13.41 -12.93 -4.16
CA ARG A 31 12.66 -12.39 -3.01
C ARG A 31 11.26 -12.98 -2.99
N ARG A 32 10.89 -13.58 -1.86
CA ARG A 32 9.56 -14.18 -1.70
C ARG A 32 8.51 -13.07 -1.71
N PRO A 33 7.51 -13.12 -2.61
CA PRO A 33 6.38 -12.20 -2.55
C PRO A 33 5.65 -12.42 -1.22
N TRP A 34 5.16 -11.34 -0.63
CA TRP A 34 4.33 -11.41 0.56
C TRP A 34 2.90 -10.99 0.23
N VAL A 35 1.97 -11.52 1.03
CA VAL A 35 0.54 -11.22 0.94
C VAL A 35 0.09 -10.74 2.30
N HIS A 36 -0.43 -9.52 2.35
CA HIS A 36 -1.01 -8.96 3.57
C HIS A 36 -2.54 -8.94 3.43
N GLN A 37 -3.21 -9.57 4.39
CA GLN A 37 -4.67 -9.58 4.46
C GLN A 37 -5.18 -8.36 5.22
N THR A 38 -6.12 -7.66 4.62
CA THR A 38 -6.82 -6.53 5.24
C THR A 38 -8.27 -6.92 5.49
N ASP A 39 -8.92 -6.22 6.39
CA ASP A 39 -10.33 -6.41 6.76
C ASP A 39 -11.31 -5.54 5.92
N GLY A 40 -10.81 -4.90 4.88
CA GLY A 40 -11.60 -4.14 3.90
C GLY A 40 -11.01 -4.29 2.50
N ARG A 41 -11.52 -3.52 1.53
CA ARG A 41 -10.96 -3.56 0.17
C ARG A 41 -9.77 -2.61 0.07
N VAL A 42 -8.64 -3.07 -0.45
CA VAL A 42 -7.54 -2.17 -0.81
C VAL A 42 -7.92 -1.43 -2.09
N VAL A 43 -8.06 -0.10 -2.00
CA VAL A 43 -8.52 0.73 -3.12
C VAL A 43 -7.45 1.65 -3.69
N SER A 44 -6.36 1.88 -2.95
CA SER A 44 -5.20 2.65 -3.41
C SER A 44 -3.98 2.29 -2.57
N ALA A 45 -2.78 2.38 -3.15
CA ALA A 45 -1.52 2.19 -2.44
C ALA A 45 -0.42 2.99 -3.14
N ALA A 46 0.57 3.47 -2.39
CA ALA A 46 1.74 4.18 -2.91
C ALA A 46 3.01 3.83 -2.13
N TRP A 47 4.10 3.62 -2.86
CA TRP A 47 5.43 3.37 -2.27
C TRP A 47 6.08 4.68 -1.81
N SER A 48 6.81 4.61 -0.69
CA SER A 48 7.74 5.68 -0.33
C SER A 48 8.86 5.79 -1.38
N PRO A 49 9.39 6.99 -1.66
CA PRO A 49 10.48 7.19 -2.60
C PRO A 49 11.75 6.35 -2.31
N ASP A 50 12.01 6.07 -1.03
CA ASP A 50 13.09 5.18 -0.59
C ASP A 50 12.81 3.68 -0.81
N GLY A 51 11.56 3.30 -1.12
CA GLY A 51 11.12 1.93 -1.34
C GLY A 51 11.03 1.08 -0.08
N LEU A 52 11.08 1.69 1.10
CA LEU A 52 11.05 0.97 2.39
C LEU A 52 9.66 0.82 2.96
N LYS A 53 8.69 1.63 2.52
CA LYS A 53 7.33 1.68 3.08
C LYS A 53 6.29 1.77 1.99
N ILE A 54 5.09 1.30 2.31
CA ILE A 54 3.91 1.43 1.46
C ILE A 54 2.83 2.08 2.31
N VAL A 55 2.21 3.13 1.79
CA VAL A 55 0.97 3.64 2.34
C VAL A 55 -0.18 3.10 1.49
N TYR A 56 -1.29 2.71 2.10
CA TYR A 56 -2.45 2.20 1.37
C TYR A 56 -3.75 2.57 2.04
N VAL A 57 -4.82 2.59 1.23
CA VAL A 57 -6.17 2.93 1.65
C VAL A 57 -7.01 1.65 1.66
N VAL A 58 -7.61 1.39 2.82
CA VAL A 58 -8.57 0.31 3.04
C VAL A 58 -9.97 0.90 3.11
N ALA A 59 -10.81 0.59 2.13
CA ALA A 59 -12.20 0.98 2.12
C ALA A 59 -13.00 0.11 3.10
N ARG A 60 -13.63 0.76 4.09
CA ARG A 60 -14.51 0.12 5.07
C ARG A 60 -15.90 0.78 5.01
N ARG A 61 -16.93 0.06 5.47
CA ARG A 61 -18.29 0.63 5.57
C ARG A 61 -18.30 1.81 6.54
N GLY A 62 -18.40 3.02 6.00
CA GLY A 62 -18.59 4.27 6.75
C GLY A 62 -17.40 5.23 6.76
N ALA A 63 -16.17 4.76 6.53
CA ALA A 63 -14.98 5.60 6.31
C ALA A 63 -13.80 4.77 5.80
N ASP A 64 -12.95 5.39 4.97
CA ASP A 64 -11.71 4.77 4.51
C ASP A 64 -10.60 4.97 5.56
N GLU A 65 -9.70 4.01 5.65
CA GLU A 65 -8.54 4.05 6.53
C GLU A 65 -7.25 4.17 5.74
N LEU A 66 -6.37 5.08 6.17
CA LEU A 66 -5.01 5.18 5.66
C LEU A 66 -4.07 4.41 6.58
N ARG A 67 -3.33 3.48 6.00
CA ARG A 67 -2.44 2.56 6.71
C ARG A 67 -1.07 2.57 6.08
N LEU A 68 -0.07 2.18 6.87
CA LEU A 68 1.32 2.09 6.47
C LEU A 68 1.83 0.70 6.80
N ILE A 69 2.52 0.09 5.85
CA ILE A 69 3.17 -1.19 6.01
C ILE A 69 4.61 -1.09 5.52
N GLU A 70 5.53 -1.78 6.18
CA GLU A 70 6.92 -1.86 5.72
C GLU A 70 6.99 -2.64 4.38
N GLY A 71 8.04 -2.40 3.60
CA GLY A 71 8.21 -2.98 2.27
C GLY A 71 8.38 -4.51 2.26
N ASP A 72 8.65 -5.11 3.41
CA ASP A 72 8.69 -6.55 3.64
C ASP A 72 7.34 -7.15 4.08
N GLY A 73 6.31 -6.32 4.25
CA GLY A 73 4.94 -6.73 4.57
C GLY A 73 4.61 -6.74 6.05
N SER A 74 5.49 -6.24 6.93
CA SER A 74 5.21 -6.13 8.36
C SER A 74 6.15 -5.17 9.09
N PRO A 75 5.66 -4.39 10.08
CA PRO A 75 4.29 -4.35 10.58
C PRO A 75 3.36 -3.45 9.75
N ASP A 76 2.06 -3.76 9.80
CA ASP A 76 0.99 -2.84 9.40
C ASP A 76 0.64 -1.91 10.57
N ARG A 77 0.49 -0.62 10.27
CA ARG A 77 0.13 0.43 11.21
C ARG A 77 -0.97 1.31 10.63
N LEU A 78 -2.02 1.53 11.42
CA LEU A 78 -3.05 2.52 11.12
C LEU A 78 -2.49 3.94 11.31
N LEU A 79 -2.54 4.77 10.27
CA LEU A 79 -2.16 6.18 10.34
C LEU A 79 -3.38 7.07 10.62
N VAL A 80 -4.47 6.87 9.88
CA VAL A 80 -5.68 7.70 9.98
C VAL A 80 -6.93 6.83 9.83
N ARG A 81 -7.86 6.92 10.78
CA ARG A 81 -9.11 6.11 10.83
C ARG A 81 -10.22 6.58 9.90
N ARG A 82 -10.17 7.83 9.45
CA ARG A 82 -11.16 8.41 8.54
C ARG A 82 -10.46 9.34 7.57
N VAL A 83 -10.19 8.84 6.38
CA VAL A 83 -9.74 9.67 5.25
C VAL A 83 -10.86 9.82 4.23
N ARG A 84 -10.84 10.93 3.50
CA ARG A 84 -11.64 11.04 2.28
C ARG A 84 -11.06 10.06 1.24
N PRO A 85 -11.86 9.61 0.27
CA PRO A 85 -11.35 8.79 -0.83
C PRO A 85 -10.36 9.60 -1.66
N VAL A 86 -9.07 9.47 -1.34
CA VAL A 86 -7.96 10.14 -2.00
C VAL A 86 -6.90 9.11 -2.38
N ARG A 87 -6.12 9.43 -3.42
CA ARG A 87 -4.89 8.68 -3.70
C ARG A 87 -3.80 9.25 -2.79
N PRO A 88 -3.27 8.46 -1.84
CA PRO A 88 -2.23 8.96 -0.98
C PRO A 88 -0.95 9.19 -1.78
N SER A 89 -0.17 10.20 -1.41
CA SER A 89 1.11 10.49 -2.03
C SER A 89 2.20 10.64 -0.98
N TRP A 90 3.43 10.30 -1.32
CA TRP A 90 4.56 10.53 -0.43
C TRP A 90 5.23 11.86 -0.78
N ARG A 91 5.68 12.57 0.26
CA ARG A 91 6.69 13.61 0.07
C ARG A 91 7.98 12.99 -0.47
N ALA A 92 8.69 13.74 -1.30
CA ALA A 92 9.91 13.27 -1.96
C ALA A 92 11.02 12.83 -0.98
N ASP A 93 11.01 13.33 0.26
CA ASP A 93 11.94 12.95 1.33
C ASP A 93 11.57 11.63 2.02
N SER A 94 10.45 10.98 1.65
CA SER A 94 9.93 9.75 2.29
C SER A 94 9.52 9.92 3.77
N LEU A 95 9.44 11.15 4.28
CA LEU A 95 9.18 11.39 5.70
C LEU A 95 7.70 11.63 6.01
N ALA A 96 6.88 12.01 5.03
CA ALA A 96 5.45 12.20 5.25
C ALA A 96 4.59 11.82 4.05
N VAL A 97 3.32 11.55 4.36
CA VAL A 97 2.25 11.33 3.38
C VAL A 97 1.47 12.64 3.22
N ALA A 98 1.17 13.02 1.98
CA ALA A 98 0.41 14.20 1.59
C ALA A 98 -0.90 13.79 0.89
#